data_AF-A0AAU4NCY9-F1
#
_entry.id   AF-A0AAU4NCY9-F1
#
_cell.length_a   1.000
_cell.length_b   1.000
_cell.length_c   1.000
_cell.angle_alpha   90.00
_cell.angle_beta   90.00
_cell.angle_gamma   90.00
#
_symmetry.space_group_name_H-M   'P 1'
#
loop_
_entity.id
_entity.type
_entity.pdbx_description
1 polymer ?
#
loop_
_entity_poly.entity_id
_entity_poly.type
_entity_poly.pdbx_seq_one_letter_code
_entity_poly.pdbx_strand_id
1 'polypeptide(L)'
;MFGLTLEKLFFVAVIAGLVLGPSRLPGYAHHLTRAIRTLKQFIETTRATAEREMGVPLHRSEWESLDLRQYDPRRIVRDALHDTTPKNVVTDEMIEQAERIRPGQKYLVTGPSSHPVRTLIASLPADDPRRIAARLVTEADAPAADAKDLQRETL
;
A
#
# COMPACT_ATOMS: atom_id res chain seq x y z
N MET A 1 -7.13 20.71 -27.74
CA MET A 1 -5.68 20.82 -28.02
C MET A 1 -5.38 22.26 -28.39
N PHE A 2 -4.92 23.07 -27.43
CA PHE A 2 -4.56 24.47 -27.72
C PHE A 2 -3.29 24.47 -28.56
N GLY A 3 -3.38 24.94 -29.80
CA GLY A 3 -2.24 25.08 -30.72
C GLY A 3 -1.31 26.23 -30.33
N LEU A 4 -0.94 26.30 -29.04
CA LEU A 4 -0.01 27.25 -28.44
C LEU A 4 1.42 26.77 -28.72
N THR A 5 2.02 27.33 -29.75
CA THR A 5 3.45 27.21 -30.01
C THR A 5 4.19 28.35 -29.32
N LEU A 6 5.49 28.18 -29.07
CA LEU A 6 6.33 29.19 -28.42
C LEU A 6 6.27 30.54 -29.16
N GLU A 7 6.26 30.50 -30.50
CA GLU A 7 6.08 31.67 -31.37
C GLU A 7 4.77 32.41 -31.09
N LYS A 8 3.64 31.69 -31.00
CA LYS A 8 2.33 32.30 -30.73
C LYS A 8 2.27 32.90 -29.33
N LEU A 9 2.87 32.24 -28.35
CA LEU A 9 2.94 32.77 -26.98
C LEU A 9 3.75 34.07 -26.94
N PHE A 10 4.87 34.13 -27.66
CA PHE A 10 5.67 35.35 -27.79
C PHE A 10 4.86 36.47 -28.45
N PHE A 11 4.17 36.18 -29.55
CA PHE A 11 3.32 37.16 -30.25
C PHE A 11 2.22 37.71 -29.34
N VAL A 12 1.56 36.84 -28.59
CA VAL A 12 0.53 37.22 -27.60
C VAL A 12 1.14 38.07 -26.48
N ALA A 13 2.33 37.73 -25.98
CA ALA A 13 2.99 38.50 -24.93
C ALA A 13 3.35 39.92 -25.40
N VAL A 14 3.83 40.07 -26.65
CA VAL A 14 4.12 41.39 -27.24
C VAL A 14 2.83 42.21 -27.38
N ILE A 15 1.76 41.62 -27.91
CA ILE A 15 0.47 42.31 -28.05
C ILE A 15 -0.08 42.71 -26.68
N ALA A 16 -0.08 41.78 -25.71
CA ALA A 16 -0.53 42.05 -24.36
C ALA A 16 0.27 43.17 -23.71
N GLY A 17 1.59 43.19 -23.92
CA GLY A 17 2.45 44.27 -23.44
C GLY A 17 2.17 45.63 -24.09
N LEU A 18 1.84 45.65 -25.37
CA LEU A 18 1.46 46.86 -26.08
C LEU A 18 0.11 47.40 -25.57
N VAL A 19 -0.89 46.52 -25.40
CA VAL A 19 -2.24 46.87 -24.93
C VAL A 19 -2.24 47.34 -23.48
N LEU A 20 -1.49 46.67 -22.61
CA LEU A 20 -1.37 47.02 -21.19
C LEU A 20 -0.41 48.22 -20.97
N GLY A 21 0.45 48.49 -21.95
CA GLY A 21 1.49 49.51 -21.93
C GLY A 21 2.84 48.99 -21.39
N PRO A 22 3.95 49.22 -22.10
CA PRO A 22 5.27 48.69 -21.73
C PRO A 22 5.80 49.24 -20.40
N SER A 23 5.33 50.42 -19.97
CA SER A 23 5.69 51.03 -18.70
C SER A 23 5.03 50.37 -17.49
N ARG A 24 3.90 49.66 -17.67
CA ARG A 24 3.16 49.03 -16.57
C ARG A 24 3.52 47.56 -16.36
N LEU A 25 3.99 46.87 -17.41
CA LEU A 25 4.42 45.47 -17.34
C LEU A 25 5.45 45.19 -16.23
N PRO A 26 6.53 45.97 -16.05
CA PRO A 26 7.51 45.72 -14.99
C PRO A 26 6.90 45.85 -13.59
N GLY A 27 5.94 46.77 -13.42
CA GLY A 27 5.20 46.94 -12.18
C GLY A 27 4.42 45.68 -11.81
N TYR A 28 3.65 45.13 -12.74
CA TYR A 28 2.90 43.88 -12.53
C TYR A 28 3.82 42.66 -12.34
N ALA A 29 4.91 42.56 -13.09
CA ALA A 29 5.90 41.50 -12.91
C ALA A 29 6.52 41.52 -11.50
N HIS A 30 6.72 42.71 -10.93
CA HIS A 30 7.20 42.86 -9.56
C HIS A 30 6.19 42.39 -8.53
N HIS A 31 4.90 42.68 -8.73
CA HIS A 31 3.82 42.17 -7.87
C HIS A 31 3.74 40.63 -7.92
N LEU A 32 3.82 40.05 -9.11
CA LEU A 32 3.85 38.60 -9.28
C LEU A 32 5.08 37.97 -8.63
N THR A 33 6.27 38.56 -8.83
CA THR A 33 7.52 38.07 -8.24
C THR A 33 7.46 38.11 -6.72
N ARG A 34 6.91 39.18 -6.14
CA ARG A 34 6.66 39.26 -4.69
C ARG A 34 5.70 38.16 -4.23
N ALA A 35 4.59 37.95 -4.93
CA ALA A 35 3.64 36.89 -4.59
C ALA A 35 4.28 35.50 -4.65
N ILE A 36 5.06 35.20 -5.69
CA ILE A 36 5.82 33.95 -5.83
C ILE A 36 6.82 33.80 -4.68
N ARG A 37 7.53 34.86 -4.30
CA ARG A 37 8.47 34.84 -3.17
C ARG A 37 7.76 34.55 -1.85
N THR A 38 6.63 35.19 -1.60
CA THR A 38 5.82 34.95 -0.40
C THR A 38 5.27 33.52 -0.38
N LEU A 39 4.78 33.02 -1.53
CA LEU A 39 4.32 31.64 -1.66
C LEU A 39 5.45 30.64 -1.42
N LYS A 40 6.64 30.88 -2.01
CA LYS A 40 7.82 30.04 -1.77
C LYS A 40 8.16 30.01 -0.29
N GLN A 41 8.19 31.17 0.36
CA GLN A 41 8.48 31.27 1.79
C GLN A 41 7.43 30.55 2.64
N PHE A 42 6.15 30.66 2.28
CA PHE A 42 5.06 29.93 2.91
C PHE A 42 5.27 28.41 2.81
N ILE A 43 5.57 27.90 1.61
CA ILE A 43 5.86 26.48 1.39
C ILE A 43 7.05 26.02 2.26
N GLU A 44 8.14 26.79 2.32
CA GLU A 44 9.28 26.44 3.19
C GLU A 44 8.91 26.43 4.67
N THR A 45 8.08 27.38 5.13
CA THR A 45 7.65 27.41 6.53
C THR A 45 6.76 26.22 6.87
N THR A 46 5.81 25.88 6.01
CA THR A 46 4.94 24.71 6.20
C THR A 46 5.75 23.42 6.22
N ARG A 47 6.72 23.31 5.31
CA ARG A 47 7.66 22.18 5.24
C ARG A 47 8.49 22.06 6.51
N ALA A 48 9.08 23.16 7.00
CA ALA A 48 9.83 23.19 8.24
C ALA A 48 8.98 22.79 9.47
N THR A 49 7.70 23.15 9.49
CA THR A 49 6.77 22.71 10.55
C THR A 49 6.45 21.22 10.44
N ALA A 50 6.16 20.72 9.23
CA ALA A 50 5.90 19.31 8.99
C ALA A 50 7.13 18.43 9.34
N GLU A 51 8.35 18.88 9.04
CA GLU A 51 9.60 18.21 9.42
C GLU A 51 9.75 18.10 10.94
N ARG A 52 9.39 19.15 11.69
CA ARG A 52 9.46 19.17 13.16
C ARG A 52 8.46 18.22 13.81
N GLU A 53 7.26 18.10 13.24
CA GLU A 53 6.20 17.24 13.77
C GLU A 53 6.34 15.77 13.36
N MET A 54 6.85 15.49 12.16
CA MET A 54 7.01 14.13 11.64
C MET A 54 8.39 13.52 11.95
N GLY A 55 9.36 14.31 12.44
CA GLY A 55 10.69 13.84 12.82
C GLY A 55 11.58 13.33 11.67
N VAL A 56 11.08 13.38 10.42
CA VAL A 56 11.82 13.02 9.22
C VAL A 56 12.30 14.32 8.56
N PRO A 57 13.63 14.53 8.42
CA PRO A 57 14.16 15.68 7.72
C PRO A 57 13.84 15.53 6.24
N LEU A 58 12.77 16.17 5.78
CA LEU A 58 12.49 16.30 4.37
C LEU A 58 13.63 17.16 3.80
N HIS A 59 14.69 16.61 3.19
CA HIS A 59 15.74 17.46 2.61
C HIS A 59 15.30 17.98 1.24
N ARG A 60 15.50 19.26 0.91
CA ARG A 60 15.12 19.84 -0.41
C ARG A 60 15.72 19.04 -1.58
N SER A 61 16.90 18.48 -1.35
CA SER A 61 17.64 17.60 -2.26
C SER A 61 17.05 16.20 -2.38
N GLU A 62 16.31 15.69 -1.38
CA GLU A 62 15.61 14.40 -1.47
C GLU A 62 14.32 14.50 -2.29
N TRP A 63 13.73 15.70 -2.45
CA TRP A 63 12.52 15.90 -3.25
C TRP A 63 12.84 16.23 -4.71
N GLU A 64 14.03 16.78 -4.97
CA GLU A 64 14.56 16.96 -6.32
C GLU A 64 15.18 15.67 -6.88
N SER A 65 15.58 14.73 -5.99
CA SER A 65 16.03 13.38 -6.35
C SER A 65 14.94 12.29 -6.24
N LEU A 66 13.89 12.48 -5.44
CA LEU A 66 12.60 11.80 -5.62
C LEU A 66 11.80 12.51 -6.72
N ASP A 67 12.28 12.36 -7.94
CA ASP A 67 11.55 12.71 -9.15
C ASP A 67 10.15 12.06 -9.07
N LEU A 68 9.06 12.84 -8.98
CA LEU A 68 7.68 12.30 -8.91
C LEU A 68 7.36 11.41 -10.12
N ARG A 69 8.05 11.63 -11.25
CA ARG A 69 7.96 10.81 -12.47
C ARG A 69 8.62 9.44 -12.34
N GLN A 70 9.57 9.28 -11.41
CA GLN A 70 10.24 8.02 -11.13
C GLN A 70 9.48 7.15 -10.12
N TYR A 71 8.42 7.69 -9.49
CA TYR A 71 7.40 6.89 -8.80
C TYR A 71 6.39 6.33 -9.82
N ASP A 72 6.88 5.65 -10.86
CA ASP A 72 6.03 5.05 -11.89
C ASP A 72 5.28 3.86 -11.28
N PRO A 73 3.95 3.95 -11.09
CA PRO A 73 3.18 2.93 -10.37
C PRO A 73 3.29 1.54 -11.00
N ARG A 74 3.54 1.47 -12.32
CA ARG A 74 3.73 0.20 -13.03
C ARG A 74 4.98 -0.54 -12.57
N ARG A 75 6.05 0.19 -12.25
CA ARG A 75 7.29 -0.39 -11.75
C ARG A 75 7.09 -0.94 -10.34
N ILE A 76 6.44 -0.19 -9.46
CA ILE A 76 6.13 -0.64 -8.08
C ILE A 76 5.30 -1.94 -8.09
N VAL A 77 4.30 -2.02 -8.97
CA VAL A 77 3.48 -3.24 -9.13
C VAL A 77 4.28 -4.39 -9.74
N ARG A 78 5.14 -4.12 -10.73
CA ARG A 78 6.02 -5.14 -11.34
C ARG A 78 7.02 -5.68 -10.32
N ASP A 79 7.64 -4.80 -9.55
CA ASP A 79 8.59 -5.14 -8.50
C ASP A 79 7.86 -5.93 -7.40
N ALA A 80 6.64 -5.55 -7.01
CA ALA A 80 5.80 -6.35 -6.11
C ALA A 80 5.47 -7.73 -6.69
N LEU A 81 5.25 -7.85 -8.01
CA LEU A 81 4.94 -9.13 -8.67
C LEU A 81 6.18 -9.99 -8.96
N HIS A 82 7.37 -9.40 -8.98
CA HIS A 82 8.65 -10.12 -9.12
C HIS A 82 9.23 -10.51 -7.76
N ASP A 83 8.98 -9.70 -6.72
CA ASP A 83 9.40 -9.95 -5.33
C ASP A 83 8.37 -10.81 -4.57
N THR A 84 7.24 -11.19 -5.20
CA THR A 84 6.33 -12.26 -4.73
C THR A 84 6.94 -13.66 -4.90
N THR A 85 8.18 -13.85 -4.47
CA THR A 85 8.51 -15.14 -3.85
C THR A 85 7.88 -15.03 -2.47
N PRO A 86 6.74 -15.69 -2.19
CA PRO A 86 6.04 -15.49 -0.93
C PRO A 86 6.98 -15.93 0.20
N LYS A 87 7.61 -14.97 0.88
CA LYS A 87 8.14 -15.23 2.21
C LYS A 87 6.92 -15.56 3.03
N ASN A 88 6.75 -16.85 3.32
CA ASN A 88 5.73 -17.37 4.21
C ASN A 88 6.07 -16.88 5.63
N VAL A 89 5.81 -15.60 5.88
CA VAL A 89 5.98 -14.99 7.20
C VAL A 89 4.74 -15.38 7.99
N VAL A 90 4.90 -16.36 8.87
CA VAL A 90 3.89 -16.69 9.87
C VAL A 90 3.76 -15.45 10.77
N THR A 91 2.58 -14.82 10.76
CA THR A 91 2.28 -13.65 11.60
C THR A 91 1.55 -14.08 12.88
N ASP A 92 1.62 -13.27 13.94
CA ASP A 92 0.93 -13.55 15.21
C ASP A 92 -0.59 -13.66 15.02
N GLU A 93 -1.18 -12.87 14.11
CA GLU A 93 -2.59 -12.99 13.73
C GLU A 93 -2.91 -14.34 13.05
N MET A 94 -1.94 -14.99 12.42
CA MET A 94 -2.11 -16.33 11.85
C MET A 94 -2.17 -17.40 12.93
N ILE A 95 -1.35 -17.25 13.97
CA ILE A 95 -1.30 -18.14 15.11
C ILE A 95 -2.58 -18.02 15.95
N GLU A 96 -3.01 -16.79 16.28
CA GLU A 96 -4.25 -16.57 17.05
C GLU A 96 -5.49 -17.11 16.31
N GLN A 97 -5.53 -16.93 14.98
CA GLN A 97 -6.61 -17.52 14.17
C GLN A 97 -6.54 -19.04 14.12
N ALA A 98 -5.36 -19.64 14.15
CA ALA A 98 -5.20 -21.10 14.20
C ALA A 98 -5.74 -21.70 15.50
N GLU A 99 -5.57 -21.01 16.64
CA GLU A 99 -6.11 -21.45 17.93
C GLU A 99 -7.65 -21.42 17.98
N ARG A 100 -8.27 -20.51 17.21
CA ARG A 100 -9.74 -20.40 17.12
C ARG A 100 -10.37 -21.49 16.24
N ILE A 101 -9.57 -22.12 15.37
CA ILE A 101 -10.04 -23.14 14.42
C ILE A 101 -10.25 -24.46 15.14
N ARG A 102 -11.41 -25.07 14.94
CA ARG A 102 -11.68 -26.42 15.45
C ARG A 102 -11.10 -27.48 14.51
N PRO A 103 -10.60 -28.62 15.03
CA PRO A 103 -10.16 -29.72 14.17
C PRO A 103 -11.33 -30.19 13.29
N GLY A 104 -11.08 -30.31 11.98
CA GLY A 104 -12.10 -30.65 10.98
C GLY A 104 -12.84 -29.46 10.35
N GLN A 105 -12.51 -28.22 10.72
CA GLN A 105 -13.09 -27.05 10.10
C GLN A 105 -12.61 -26.90 8.65
N LYS A 106 -13.57 -26.76 7.71
CA LYS A 106 -13.28 -26.69 6.26
C LYS A 106 -13.04 -25.26 5.75
N TYR A 107 -13.64 -24.27 6.41
CA TYR A 107 -13.61 -22.87 5.99
C TYR A 107 -13.18 -21.95 7.12
N LEU A 108 -12.31 -21.01 6.81
CA LEU A 108 -11.97 -19.88 7.65
C LEU A 108 -12.85 -18.70 7.25
N VAL A 109 -13.56 -18.11 8.23
CA VAL A 109 -14.40 -16.93 8.02
C VAL A 109 -13.65 -15.73 8.57
N THR A 110 -13.33 -14.77 7.71
CA THR A 110 -12.66 -13.52 8.08
C THR A 110 -13.51 -12.31 7.67
N GLY A 111 -13.19 -11.14 8.20
CA GLY A 111 -13.88 -9.89 7.86
C GLY A 111 -15.01 -9.51 8.83
N PRO A 112 -15.58 -8.30 8.64
CA PRO A 112 -16.64 -7.79 9.50
C PRO A 112 -17.91 -8.62 9.32
N SER A 113 -18.76 -8.66 10.35
CA SER A 113 -20.04 -9.39 10.35
C SER A 113 -20.97 -9.00 9.19
N SER A 114 -20.81 -7.80 8.63
CA SER A 114 -21.56 -7.33 7.47
C SER A 114 -21.08 -7.90 6.13
N HIS A 115 -19.80 -8.31 6.02
CA HIS A 115 -19.22 -8.88 4.79
C HIS A 115 -18.21 -9.98 5.15
N PRO A 116 -18.69 -11.19 5.50
CA PRO A 116 -17.80 -12.29 5.82
C PRO A 116 -17.19 -12.88 4.55
N VAL A 117 -15.86 -12.96 4.52
CA VAL A 117 -15.10 -13.65 3.48
C VAL A 117 -14.85 -15.09 3.93
N ARG A 118 -15.17 -16.05 3.05
CA ARG A 118 -14.97 -17.47 3.31
C ARG A 118 -13.79 -17.99 2.49
N THR A 119 -12.72 -18.38 3.17
CA THR A 119 -11.54 -18.98 2.54
C THR A 119 -11.46 -20.46 2.90
N LEU A 120 -11.24 -21.31 1.91
CA LEU A 120 -11.13 -22.75 2.13
C LEU A 120 -9.78 -23.07 2.80
N ILE A 121 -9.79 -23.82 3.91
CA ILE A 121 -8.55 -23.99 4.70
C ILE A 121 -7.48 -24.79 3.93
N ALA A 122 -7.89 -25.71 3.03
CA ALA A 122 -6.95 -26.42 2.18
C ALA A 122 -6.30 -25.56 1.07
N SER A 123 -6.78 -24.34 0.80
CA SER A 123 -6.13 -23.42 -0.16
C SER A 123 -5.03 -22.57 0.49
N LEU A 124 -4.89 -22.62 1.82
CA LEU A 124 -3.79 -21.97 2.53
C LEU A 124 -2.46 -22.72 2.27
N PRO A 125 -1.30 -22.05 2.34
CA PRO A 125 0.01 -22.68 2.21
C PRO A 125 0.16 -23.91 3.12
N ALA A 126 0.99 -24.88 2.70
CA ALA A 126 1.14 -26.15 3.41
C ALA A 126 1.64 -25.97 4.86
N ASP A 127 2.49 -24.97 5.08
CA ASP A 127 3.09 -24.65 6.38
C ASP A 127 2.30 -23.60 7.18
N ASP A 128 1.08 -23.25 6.76
CA ASP A 128 0.23 -22.30 7.48
C ASP A 128 -0.31 -22.92 8.79
N PRO A 129 -0.13 -22.28 9.96
CA PRO A 129 -0.59 -22.82 11.25
C PRO A 129 -2.10 -23.10 11.26
N ARG A 130 -2.91 -22.33 10.51
CA ARG A 130 -4.37 -22.51 10.43
C ARG A 130 -4.75 -23.80 9.73
N ARG A 131 -3.93 -24.23 8.76
CA ARG A 131 -4.10 -25.50 8.05
C ARG A 131 -3.70 -26.68 8.93
N ILE A 132 -2.67 -26.52 9.76
CA ILE A 132 -2.21 -27.52 10.72
C ILE A 132 -3.29 -27.75 11.78
N ALA A 133 -3.84 -26.67 12.35
CA ALA A 133 -4.89 -26.74 13.38
C ALA A 133 -6.21 -27.37 12.87
N ALA A 134 -6.55 -27.17 11.60
CA ALA A 134 -7.76 -27.72 11.01
C ALA A 134 -7.67 -29.21 10.61
N ARG A 135 -6.46 -29.78 10.52
CA ARG A 135 -6.33 -31.22 10.26
C ARG A 135 -7.06 -31.96 11.37
N LEU A 136 -7.98 -32.83 10.98
CA LEU A 136 -8.57 -33.78 11.90
C LEU A 136 -7.40 -34.48 12.58
N VAL A 137 -7.34 -34.43 13.91
CA VAL A 137 -6.55 -35.37 14.69
C VAL A 137 -7.14 -36.73 14.38
N THR A 138 -6.62 -37.36 13.36
CA THR A 138 -6.87 -38.73 13.01
C THR A 138 -5.49 -39.29 12.76
N GLU A 139 -5.09 -40.18 13.67
CA GLU A 139 -3.99 -41.13 13.50
C GLU A 139 -2.58 -40.65 13.89
N ALA A 140 -2.39 -40.19 15.13
CA ALA A 140 -1.05 -40.16 15.74
C ALA A 140 -0.98 -40.43 17.26
N ASP A 141 -2.10 -40.62 17.98
CA ASP A 141 -2.04 -40.85 19.43
C ASP A 141 -3.21 -41.70 20.01
N ALA A 142 -3.60 -42.77 19.31
CA ALA A 142 -4.39 -43.81 19.96
C ALA A 142 -3.43 -44.89 20.50
N PRO A 143 -3.34 -45.12 21.83
CA PRO A 143 -2.52 -46.20 22.36
C PRO A 143 -3.14 -47.53 21.96
N ALA A 144 -2.27 -48.49 21.62
CA ALA A 144 -2.63 -49.87 21.40
C ALA A 144 -3.41 -50.43 22.60
N ALA A 145 -4.72 -50.66 22.45
CA ALA A 145 -5.51 -51.40 23.43
C ALA A 145 -6.70 -52.10 22.75
N ASP A 146 -6.65 -53.42 22.82
CA ASP A 146 -7.76 -54.38 22.77
C ASP A 146 -8.69 -54.44 21.55
N ALA A 147 -8.17 -55.05 20.49
CA ALA A 147 -8.97 -55.83 19.56
C ALA A 147 -9.12 -57.29 20.04
N LYS A 148 -9.58 -57.52 21.29
CA LYS A 148 -9.77 -58.87 21.84
C LYS A 148 -11.18 -59.24 22.31
N ASP A 149 -12.15 -58.34 22.28
CA ASP A 149 -13.44 -58.58 22.97
C ASP A 149 -14.70 -58.64 22.08
N LEU A 150 -14.57 -58.71 20.75
CA LEU A 150 -15.74 -58.75 19.85
C LEU A 150 -15.94 -60.09 19.11
N GLN A 151 -15.28 -61.17 19.54
CA GLN A 151 -15.46 -62.52 18.95
C GLN A 151 -16.01 -63.58 19.92
N ARG A 152 -16.59 -63.16 21.05
CA ARG A 152 -17.34 -64.04 21.95
C ARG A 152 -18.82 -63.66 22.03
N GLU A 153 -19.54 -63.53 20.91
CA GLU A 153 -21.00 -63.54 20.99
C GLU A 153 -21.74 -64.00 19.72
N THR A 154 -21.06 -64.70 18.79
CA THR A 154 -21.74 -65.39 17.68
C THR A 154 -21.00 -66.66 17.28
N LEU A 155 -21.18 -67.72 18.09
CA LEU A 155 -21.25 -69.17 17.78
C LEU A 155 -20.80 -70.01 18.99
#